data_AF-A0A3N5PMU2-F1
#
_entry.id   AF-A0A3N5PMU2-F1
#
_cell.length_a   1.000
_cell.length_b   1.000
_cell.length_c   1.000
_cell.angle_alpha   90.00
_cell.angle_beta   90.00
_cell.angle_gamma   90.00
#
_symmetry.space_group_name_H-M   'P 1'
#
loop_
_entity.id
_entity.type
_entity.pdbx_description
1 polymer ?
#
loop_
_entity_poly.entity_id
_entity_poly.type
_entity_poly.pdbx_seq_one_letter_code
_entity_poly.pdbx_strand_id
1 'polypeptide(L)'
;MRRPSALTIVLAAFVLLVAAWVVVNTEWGEVEIPTPLRGDAATNPFYAAQKLVETLGATSERRESLGDTSTDAVVVLSTWGWDIDQARRAELERWVEAGGRLVVDAALISGTDAFEQWSGIAREREEFDPANEDPFQAPEIFEPCNSF
;
A
#
# COMPACT_ATOMS: atom_id res chain seq x y z
N MET A 1 -54.23 0.46 -43.37
CA MET A 1 -52.80 0.87 -43.43
C MET A 1 -52.72 2.34 -43.05
N ARG A 2 -52.28 2.66 -41.81
CA ARG A 2 -52.12 4.06 -41.36
C ARG A 2 -50.79 4.57 -41.89
N ARG A 3 -50.81 5.57 -42.77
CA ARG A 3 -49.58 6.22 -43.25
C ARG A 3 -48.94 6.93 -42.06
N PRO A 4 -47.67 6.67 -41.72
CA PRO A 4 -47.01 7.42 -40.67
C PRO A 4 -47.00 8.89 -41.08
N SER A 5 -47.50 9.75 -40.20
CA SER A 5 -47.43 11.19 -40.40
C SER A 5 -45.95 11.59 -40.47
N ALA A 6 -45.62 12.62 -41.24
CA ALA A 6 -44.25 13.12 -41.37
C ALA A 6 -43.59 13.38 -39.99
N LEU A 7 -44.39 13.83 -39.02
CA LEU A 7 -43.97 14.00 -37.63
C LEU A 7 -43.44 12.70 -37.00
N THR A 8 -44.10 11.56 -37.24
CA THR A 8 -43.71 10.26 -36.70
C THR A 8 -42.39 9.79 -37.30
N ILE A 9 -42.16 10.09 -38.59
CA ILE A 9 -40.91 9.75 -39.29
C ILE A 9 -39.76 10.61 -38.74
N VAL A 10 -39.98 11.91 -38.58
CA VAL A 10 -38.98 12.83 -38.02
C VAL A 10 -38.63 12.45 -36.58
N LEU A 11 -39.63 12.14 -35.76
CA LEU A 11 -39.41 11.71 -34.38
C LEU A 11 -38.61 10.40 -34.33
N ALA A 12 -38.96 9.41 -35.17
CA ALA A 12 -38.22 8.15 -35.25
C ALA A 12 -36.77 8.36 -35.69
N ALA A 13 -36.54 9.21 -36.70
CA ALA A 13 -35.20 9.55 -37.15
C ALA A 13 -34.38 10.24 -36.05
N PHE A 14 -34.99 11.15 -35.30
CA PHE A 14 -34.34 11.84 -34.18
C PHE A 14 -33.96 10.85 -33.07
N VAL A 15 -34.85 9.95 -32.68
CA VAL A 15 -34.57 8.92 -31.67
C VAL A 15 -33.43 7.99 -32.11
N LEU A 16 -33.40 7.59 -33.38
CA LEU A 16 -32.32 6.77 -33.93
C LEU A 16 -30.97 7.50 -33.90
N LEU A 17 -30.96 8.79 -34.22
CA LEU A 17 -29.75 9.60 -34.21
C LEU A 17 -29.19 9.75 -32.79
N VAL A 18 -30.06 10.00 -31.82
CA VAL A 18 -29.70 10.06 -30.40
C VAL A 18 -29.16 8.72 -29.91
N ALA A 19 -29.81 7.60 -30.26
CA ALA A 19 -29.36 6.27 -29.87
C ALA A 19 -27.97 5.95 -30.46
N ALA A 20 -27.74 6.27 -31.74
CA ALA A 20 -26.44 6.10 -32.38
C ALA A 20 -25.36 6.97 -31.70
N TRP A 21 -25.69 8.21 -31.36
CA TRP A 21 -24.77 9.11 -30.64
C TRP A 21 -24.38 8.54 -29.27
N VAL A 22 -25.34 8.02 -28.50
CA VAL A 22 -25.07 7.38 -27.20
C VAL A 22 -24.14 6.19 -27.36
N VAL A 23 -24.36 5.31 -28.34
CA VAL A 23 -23.51 4.12 -28.54
C VAL A 23 -22.07 4.51 -28.87
N VAL A 24 -21.86 5.55 -29.69
CA VAL A 24 -20.52 6.02 -30.05
C VAL A 24 -19.82 6.75 -28.91
N ASN A 25 -20.57 7.45 -28.05
CA ASN A 25 -20.02 8.23 -26.94
C ASN A 25 -20.01 7.49 -25.61
N THR A 26 -20.43 6.23 -25.56
CA THR A 26 -20.39 5.42 -24.33
C THR A 26 -19.19 4.50 -24.41
N GLU A 27 -18.10 4.89 -23.79
CA GLU A 27 -16.99 4.00 -23.51
C GLU A 27 -17.26 3.21 -22.23
N TRP A 28 -17.11 1.89 -22.31
CA TRP A 28 -17.10 1.01 -21.14
C TRP A 28 -15.64 0.81 -20.75
N GLY A 29 -15.18 1.55 -19.73
CA GLY A 29 -13.87 1.37 -19.14
C GLY A 29 -13.87 0.22 -18.14
N GLU A 30 -12.86 -0.64 -18.20
CA GLU A 30 -12.58 -1.57 -17.12
C GLU A 30 -11.94 -0.78 -15.97
N VAL A 31 -12.58 -0.80 -14.81
CA VAL A 31 -12.02 -0.20 -13.58
C VAL A 31 -11.45 -1.33 -12.75
N GLU A 32 -10.13 -1.32 -12.55
CA GLU A 32 -9.49 -2.23 -11.61
C GLU A 32 -9.92 -1.88 -10.18
N ILE A 33 -10.79 -2.72 -9.61
CA ILE A 33 -11.15 -2.62 -8.20
C ILE A 33 -10.13 -3.44 -7.40
N PRO A 34 -9.47 -2.86 -6.39
CA PRO A 34 -8.58 -3.59 -5.50
C PRO A 34 -9.34 -4.79 -4.90
N THR A 35 -8.85 -5.99 -5.19
CA THR A 35 -9.46 -7.19 -4.63
C THR A 35 -9.13 -7.24 -3.14
N PRO A 36 -10.11 -7.40 -2.25
CA PRO A 36 -9.83 -7.51 -0.83
C PRO A 36 -8.96 -8.74 -0.55
N LEU A 37 -8.10 -8.65 0.46
CA LEU A 37 -7.28 -9.77 0.92
C LEU A 37 -8.19 -10.94 1.28
N ARG A 38 -7.85 -12.16 0.81
CA ARG A 38 -8.63 -13.38 1.06
C ARG A 38 -7.77 -14.45 1.73
N GLY A 39 -8.40 -15.30 2.54
CA GLY A 39 -7.74 -16.41 3.22
C GLY A 39 -6.66 -15.94 4.20
N ASP A 40 -5.52 -16.63 4.22
CA ASP A 40 -4.40 -16.32 5.12
C ASP A 40 -3.83 -14.91 4.90
N ALA A 41 -3.96 -14.36 3.69
CA ALA A 41 -3.56 -12.99 3.41
C ALA A 41 -4.40 -11.95 4.15
N ALA A 42 -5.63 -12.29 4.56
CA ALA A 42 -6.50 -11.40 5.31
C ALA A 42 -6.09 -11.25 6.79
N THR A 43 -5.39 -12.24 7.35
CA THR A 43 -5.00 -12.30 8.77
C THR A 43 -3.49 -12.17 8.99
N ASN A 44 -2.70 -12.35 7.94
CA ASN A 44 -1.26 -12.26 7.97
C ASN A 44 -0.76 -11.04 7.18
N PRO A 45 -0.35 -9.94 7.85
CA PRO A 45 0.22 -8.78 7.17
C PRO A 45 1.54 -9.10 6.45
N PHE A 46 2.23 -10.18 6.83
CA PHE A 46 3.46 -10.64 6.19
C PHE A 46 3.25 -11.71 5.11
N TYR A 47 2.00 -11.98 4.70
CA TYR A 47 1.70 -13.10 3.79
C TYR A 47 2.48 -13.02 2.46
N ALA A 48 2.62 -11.81 1.90
CA ALA A 48 3.37 -11.59 0.68
C ALA A 48 4.87 -11.90 0.87
N ALA A 49 5.47 -11.42 1.95
CA ALA A 49 6.87 -11.71 2.29
C ALA A 49 7.09 -13.21 2.54
N GLN A 50 6.16 -13.84 3.27
CA GLN A 50 6.17 -15.28 3.52
C GLN A 50 6.19 -16.07 2.20
N LYS A 51 5.24 -15.77 1.29
CA LYS A 51 5.15 -16.45 -0.01
C LYS A 51 6.37 -16.21 -0.89
N LEU A 52 6.95 -15.02 -0.85
CA LEU A 52 8.19 -14.71 -1.57
C LEU A 52 9.34 -15.59 -1.06
N VAL A 53 9.55 -15.63 0.25
CA VAL A 53 10.62 -16.42 0.88
C VAL A 53 10.43 -17.92 0.63
N GLU A 54 9.20 -18.42 0.74
CA GLU A 54 8.84 -19.81 0.40
C GLU A 54 9.15 -20.13 -1.07
N THR A 55 8.83 -19.21 -1.98
CA THR A 55 9.11 -19.38 -3.42
C THR A 55 10.61 -19.41 -3.71
N LEU A 56 11.40 -18.67 -2.93
CA LEU A 56 12.86 -18.69 -2.99
C LEU A 56 13.49 -19.93 -2.34
N GLY A 57 12.68 -20.82 -1.76
CA GLY A 57 13.12 -22.09 -1.16
C GLY A 57 13.51 -22.01 0.30
N ALA A 58 13.25 -20.87 0.96
CA ALA A 58 13.46 -20.72 2.40
C ALA A 58 12.19 -21.09 3.19
N THR A 59 12.37 -21.45 4.46
CA THR A 59 11.25 -21.72 5.37
C THR A 59 10.92 -20.47 6.16
N SER A 60 9.64 -20.17 6.32
CA SER A 60 9.15 -19.02 7.07
C SER A 60 8.09 -19.46 8.07
N GLU A 61 8.15 -18.92 9.28
CA GLU A 61 7.21 -19.20 10.35
C GLU A 61 6.81 -17.89 11.03
N ARG A 62 5.52 -17.73 11.33
CA ARG A 62 5.05 -16.64 12.18
C ARG A 62 5.14 -17.07 13.63
N ARG A 63 5.91 -16.34 14.42
CA ARG A 63 6.02 -16.56 15.87
C ARG A 63 5.64 -15.29 16.63
N GLU A 64 5.08 -15.49 17.81
CA GLU A 64 4.81 -14.40 18.75
C GLU A 64 6.01 -14.10 19.66
N SER A 65 6.91 -15.05 19.87
CA SER A 65 8.13 -14.90 20.66
C SER A 65 9.35 -15.42 19.89
N LEU A 66 10.54 -14.89 20.25
CA LEU A 66 11.79 -15.31 19.62
C LEU A 66 12.17 -16.74 20.05
N GLY A 67 12.12 -17.03 21.35
CA GLY A 67 12.50 -18.34 21.88
C GLY A 67 13.92 -18.76 21.44
N ASP A 68 14.07 -20.03 21.06
CA ASP A 68 15.33 -20.62 20.61
C ASP A 68 15.57 -20.39 19.10
N THR A 69 15.38 -19.16 18.64
CA THR A 69 15.61 -18.80 17.24
C THR A 69 17.11 -18.74 16.94
N SER A 70 17.55 -19.52 15.96
CA SER A 70 18.94 -19.50 15.49
C SER A 70 19.38 -18.10 15.03
N THR A 71 20.65 -17.75 15.23
CA THR A 71 21.22 -16.48 14.75
C THR A 71 21.36 -16.42 13.22
N ASP A 72 21.28 -17.56 12.53
CA ASP A 72 21.22 -17.62 11.06
C ASP A 72 19.84 -17.21 10.51
N ALA A 73 18.82 -17.09 11.37
CA ALA A 73 17.49 -16.68 10.97
C ALA A 73 17.41 -15.15 10.75
N VAL A 74 16.45 -14.74 9.91
CA VAL A 74 16.09 -13.34 9.73
C VAL A 74 14.72 -13.12 10.37
N VAL A 75 14.64 -12.18 11.30
CA VAL A 75 13.38 -11.79 11.95
C VAL A 75 12.89 -10.50 11.32
N VAL A 76 11.63 -10.50 10.87
CA VAL A 76 10.96 -9.32 10.30
C VAL A 76 9.92 -8.83 11.31
N LEU A 77 10.02 -7.56 11.71
CA LEU A 77 9.08 -6.91 12.60
C LEU A 77 8.40 -5.73 11.89
N SER A 78 7.08 -5.75 11.85
CA SER A 78 6.26 -4.62 11.43
C SER A 78 5.42 -4.15 12.61
N THR A 79 5.13 -2.85 12.64
CA THR A 79 4.05 -2.30 13.49
C THR A 79 4.12 -2.72 14.95
N TRP A 80 5.31 -2.73 15.54
CA TRP A 80 5.51 -3.07 16.95
C TRP A 80 5.81 -1.79 17.73
N GLY A 81 5.09 -1.55 18.83
CA GLY A 81 5.44 -0.47 19.77
C GLY A 81 6.66 -0.88 20.59
N TRP A 82 7.87 -0.52 20.13
CA TRP A 82 9.15 -0.95 20.73
C TRP A 82 9.17 -0.73 22.26
N ASP A 83 8.46 0.31 22.70
CA ASP A 83 8.34 0.72 24.09
C ASP A 83 7.39 -0.09 24.98
N ILE A 84 6.54 -0.94 24.41
CA ILE A 84 5.44 -1.58 25.15
C ILE A 84 5.86 -2.89 25.85
N ASP A 85 6.77 -3.66 25.26
CA ASP A 85 7.19 -4.97 25.79
C ASP A 85 8.70 -5.03 26.01
N GLN A 86 9.12 -4.70 27.24
CA GLN A 86 10.53 -4.69 27.64
C GLN A 86 11.17 -6.10 27.65
N ALA A 87 10.40 -7.13 27.97
CA ALA A 87 10.91 -8.50 28.06
C ALA A 87 11.24 -9.06 26.68
N ARG A 88 10.33 -8.88 25.71
CA ARG A 88 10.58 -9.25 24.32
C ARG A 88 11.64 -8.39 23.67
N ARG A 89 11.71 -7.11 24.00
CA ARG A 89 12.81 -6.24 23.56
C ARG A 89 14.15 -6.80 24.01
N ALA A 90 14.33 -7.06 25.30
CA ALA A 90 15.59 -7.60 25.83
C ALA A 90 15.94 -8.99 25.26
N GLU A 91 14.96 -9.80 24.86
CA GLU A 91 15.20 -11.06 24.14
C GLU A 91 15.72 -10.81 22.72
N LEU A 92 15.08 -9.89 21.99
CA LEU A 92 15.47 -9.53 20.64
C LEU A 92 16.83 -8.82 20.60
N GLU A 93 17.09 -7.88 21.51
CA GLU A 93 18.37 -7.17 21.61
C GLU A 93 19.52 -8.16 21.80
N ARG A 94 19.39 -9.09 22.77
CA ARG A 94 20.38 -10.15 23.00
C ARG A 94 20.58 -11.05 21.79
N TRP A 95 19.51 -11.36 21.06
CA TRP A 95 19.61 -12.19 19.85
C TRP A 95 20.32 -11.47 18.70
N VAL A 96 20.03 -10.18 18.50
CA VAL A 96 20.74 -9.35 17.51
C VAL A 96 22.21 -9.19 17.89
N GLU A 97 22.51 -8.96 19.17
CA GLU A 97 23.88 -8.90 19.70
C GLU A 97 24.64 -10.22 19.51
N ALA A 98 23.94 -11.35 19.53
CA ALA A 98 24.50 -12.67 19.21
C ALA A 98 24.75 -12.89 17.70
N GLY A 99 24.40 -11.92 16.84
CA GLY A 99 24.61 -11.97 15.39
C GLY A 99 23.33 -12.20 14.58
N GLY A 100 22.16 -12.22 15.23
CA GLY A 100 20.87 -12.31 14.56
C GLY A 100 20.58 -11.12 13.64
N ARG A 101 19.84 -11.37 12.56
CA ARG A 101 19.50 -10.34 11.55
C ARG A 101 18.07 -9.84 11.73
N LEU A 102 17.93 -8.58 12.09
CA LEU A 102 16.64 -7.93 12.27
C LEU A 102 16.29 -7.02 11.07
N VAL A 103 15.08 -7.17 10.54
CA VAL A 103 14.47 -6.28 9.54
C VAL A 103 13.25 -5.61 10.17
N VAL A 104 13.21 -4.28 10.13
CA VAL A 104 12.14 -3.47 10.72
C VAL A 104 11.42 -2.63 9.66
N ASP A 105 10.12 -2.45 9.83
CA ASP A 105 9.31 -1.52 9.03
C ASP A 105 9.58 -0.06 9.44
N ALA A 106 9.40 0.88 8.50
CA ALA A 106 9.60 2.31 8.74
C ALA A 106 8.75 2.89 9.89
N ALA A 107 7.59 2.27 10.20
CA ALA A 107 6.74 2.66 11.32
C ALA A 107 7.41 2.49 12.70
N LEU A 108 8.39 1.58 12.82
CA LEU A 108 9.18 1.42 14.05
C LEU A 108 10.16 2.58 14.28
N ILE A 109 10.59 3.24 13.21
CA ILE A 109 11.57 4.32 13.24
C ILE A 109 10.89 5.70 13.40
N SER A 110 9.57 5.78 13.21
CA SER A 110 8.85 7.05 13.17
C SER A 110 8.45 7.68 14.52
N GLY A 111 8.74 7.07 15.68
CA GLY A 111 8.21 7.63 16.93
C GLY A 111 8.67 7.07 18.28
N THR A 112 9.76 6.30 18.38
CA THR A 112 10.22 5.78 19.69
C THR A 112 11.72 6.00 19.91
N ASP A 113 12.06 6.82 20.91
CA ASP A 113 13.44 7.14 21.30
C ASP A 113 14.25 5.89 21.68
N ALA A 114 13.60 4.85 22.20
CA ALA A 114 14.29 3.66 22.69
C ALA A 114 14.86 2.77 21.56
N PHE A 115 14.20 2.70 20.40
CA PHE A 115 14.76 1.97 19.26
C PHE A 115 15.96 2.70 18.69
N GLU A 116 15.88 4.02 18.56
CA GLU A 116 16.98 4.86 18.09
C GLU A 116 18.17 4.81 19.06
N GLN A 117 17.93 4.90 20.36
CA GLN A 117 19.00 4.82 21.38
C GLN A 117 19.76 3.48 21.34
N TRP A 118 19.05 2.38 21.12
CA TRP A 118 19.69 1.06 21.06
C TRP A 118 20.33 0.78 19.70
N SER A 119 19.60 0.97 18.60
CA SER A 119 20.06 0.61 17.25
C SER A 119 20.98 1.65 16.61
N GLY A 120 20.91 2.90 17.06
CA GLY A 120 21.53 4.06 16.40
C GLY A 120 20.89 4.43 15.06
N ILE A 121 19.78 3.80 14.67
CA ILE A 121 19.09 4.03 13.40
C ILE A 121 17.95 5.03 13.64
N ALA A 122 18.13 6.23 13.10
CA ALA A 122 17.13 7.28 13.07
C ALA A 122 16.62 7.47 11.64
N ARG A 123 15.35 7.87 11.51
CA ARG A 123 14.85 8.40 10.23
C ARG A 123 15.26 9.85 10.16
N GLU A 124 15.93 10.24 9.08
CA GLU A 124 16.09 11.66 8.75
C GLU A 124 14.69 12.24 8.59
N ARG A 125 14.25 12.98 9.61
CA ARG A 125 13.01 13.73 9.57
C ARG A 125 13.32 14.91 8.67
N GLU A 126 12.75 14.93 7.48
CA GLU A 126 12.57 16.18 6.75
C GLU A 126 11.78 17.09 7.70
N GLU A 127 12.50 18.00 8.36
CA GLU A 127 11.89 18.99 9.20
C GLU A 127 11.02 19.81 8.25
N PHE A 128 9.70 19.67 8.42
CA PHE A 128 8.75 20.54 7.77
C PHE A 128 9.04 21.94 8.27
N ASP A 129 9.86 22.68 7.53
CA ASP A 129 10.18 24.08 7.80
C ASP A 129 9.11 24.93 7.10
N PRO A 130 8.10 25.43 7.84
CA PRO A 130 7.09 26.29 7.24
C PRO A 130 7.67 27.62 6.72
N ALA A 131 8.94 27.94 7.02
CA ALA A 131 9.63 29.09 6.46
C ALA A 131 10.30 28.80 5.09
N ASN A 132 10.39 27.54 4.68
CA ASN A 132 10.93 27.11 3.39
C ASN A 132 9.82 26.75 2.38
N GLU A 133 8.55 26.79 2.80
CA GLU A 133 7.42 26.79 1.87
C GLU A 133 7.23 28.21 1.31
N ASP A 134 7.47 28.37 0.01
CA ASP A 134 6.98 29.54 -0.71
C ASP A 134 5.44 29.52 -0.64
N PRO A 135 4.78 30.48 0.01
CA PRO A 135 3.32 30.51 0.14
C PRO A 135 2.58 30.64 -1.21
N PHE A 136 3.33 30.81 -2.32
CA PHE A 136 2.82 30.86 -3.68
C PHE A 136 3.09 29.59 -4.52
N GLN A 137 3.68 28.53 -3.97
CA GLN A 137 3.57 27.21 -4.59
C GLN A 137 2.15 26.68 -4.37
N ALA A 138 1.25 27.09 -5.27
CA ALA A 138 0.05 26.31 -5.53
C ALA A 138 0.47 24.86 -5.77
N PRO A 139 -0.27 23.84 -5.27
CA PRO A 139 -0.04 22.48 -5.70
C PRO A 139 -0.03 22.52 -7.23
N GLU A 140 1.02 22.03 -7.86
CA GLU A 140 1.01 21.84 -9.32
C GLU A 140 -0.21 20.98 -9.60
N ILE A 141 -1.28 21.63 -10.01
CA ILE A 141 -2.52 21.00 -10.42
C ILE A 141 -2.08 20.27 -11.68
N PHE A 142 -1.84 18.97 -11.54
CA PHE A 142 -1.58 17.99 -12.58
C PHE A 142 -2.12 18.50 -13.92
N GLU A 143 -1.24 19.04 -14.77
CA GLU A 143 -1.66 19.41 -16.12
C GLU A 143 -2.06 18.09 -16.80
N PRO A 144 -3.31 17.94 -17.28
CA PRO A 144 -3.66 16.77 -18.05
C PRO A 144 -2.83 16.81 -19.33
N CYS A 145 -1.95 15.82 -19.50
CA CYS A 145 -1.22 15.56 -20.73
C CYS A 145 -2.23 15.34 -21.88
N ASN A 146 -2.61 16.42 -22.56
CA ASN A 146 -3.40 16.39 -23.79
C ASN A 146 -2.56 16.96 -24.94
N SER A 147 -1.70 16.13 -25.51
CA SER A 147 -1.28 16.27 -26.91
C SER A 147 -0.72 14.95 -27.41
N PHE A 148 -1.53 14.17 -28.13
CA PHE A 148 -1.24 13.61 -29.45
C PHE A 148 -2.51 12.98 -30.05
#